data_AF-A0AAW0DE35-F1
#
_entry.id   AF-A0AAW0DE35-F1
#
_cell.length_a   1.000
_cell.length_b   1.000
_cell.length_c   1.000
_cell.angle_alpha   90.00
_cell.angle_beta   90.00
_cell.angle_gamma   90.00
#
_symmetry.space_group_name_H-M   'P 1'
#
loop_
_entity.id
_entity.type
_entity.pdbx_description
1 polymer ?
#
loop_
_entity_poly.entity_id
_entity_poly.type
_entity_poly.pdbx_seq_one_letter_code
_entity_poly.pdbx_strand_id
1 'polypeptide(L)'
;MGMGFGTGMIGSPMVIMWANSDGSVTLSQRQATEHAMPNVVDAPPRVAALEKDLTTASGDKIQFAFSIPSDGNANPPIIWAFGDKNPNSSAVDATLARHLDKGKTSLSFAATTGGNSTNGNSNNGTTTGNGAQNSALGLFPGHELVVVSALIFGLVVTV
;
A
#
# COMPACT_ATOMS: atom_id res chain seq x y z
N MET A 1 4.08 4.03 9.57
CA MET A 1 2.78 3.57 9.02
C MET A 1 2.80 2.05 8.95
N GLY A 2 1.67 1.38 9.19
CA GLY A 2 1.52 -0.07 9.01
C GLY A 2 0.25 -0.43 8.26
N MET A 3 0.35 -1.38 7.35
CA MET A 3 -0.78 -2.02 6.68
C MET A 3 -0.71 -3.52 6.91
N GLY A 4 -1.83 -4.16 7.24
CA GLY A 4 -1.92 -5.61 7.36
C GLY A 4 -3.00 -6.18 6.46
N PHE A 5 -2.79 -7.43 6.02
CA PHE A 5 -3.69 -8.15 5.15
C PHE A 5 -4.44 -9.20 5.97
N GLY A 6 -5.66 -8.85 6.40
CA GLY A 6 -6.47 -9.64 7.31
C GLY A 6 -7.46 -8.77 8.10
N THR A 7 -8.11 -9.36 9.10
CA THR A 7 -9.23 -8.74 9.83
C THR A 7 -8.85 -8.18 11.20
N GLY A 8 -7.59 -8.35 11.63
CA GLY A 8 -7.09 -7.91 12.94
C GLY A 8 -5.58 -8.04 13.07
N MET A 9 -4.98 -7.37 14.05
CA MET A 9 -3.51 -7.35 14.23
C MET A 9 -2.92 -8.75 14.44
N ILE A 10 -3.56 -9.57 15.26
CA ILE A 10 -3.13 -10.93 15.54
C ILE A 10 -3.36 -11.78 14.30
N GLY A 11 -2.33 -12.50 13.86
CA GLY A 11 -2.41 -13.43 12.74
C GLY A 11 -2.38 -12.79 11.34
N SER A 12 -2.48 -11.47 11.20
CA SER A 12 -2.37 -10.83 9.88
C SER A 12 -0.91 -10.52 9.52
N PRO A 13 -0.43 -10.88 8.31
CA PRO A 13 0.83 -10.36 7.78
C PRO A 13 0.74 -8.84 7.62
N MET A 14 1.72 -8.11 8.14
CA MET A 14 1.78 -6.65 8.11
C MET A 14 3.04 -6.17 7.41
N VAL A 15 2.91 -5.11 6.61
CA VAL A 15 3.99 -4.30 6.07
C VAL A 15 4.04 -3.01 6.88
N ILE A 16 5.16 -2.76 7.53
CA ILE A 16 5.39 -1.57 8.36
C ILE A 16 6.53 -0.77 7.74
N MET A 17 6.31 0.53 7.56
CA MET A 17 7.26 1.42 6.92
C MET A 17 7.48 2.69 7.75
N TRP A 18 8.73 3.16 7.76
CA TRP A 18 9.12 4.42 8.38
C TRP A 18 10.33 5.04 7.68
N ALA A 19 10.44 6.36 7.77
CA ALA A 19 11.57 7.12 7.25
C ALA A 19 12.78 7.00 8.19
N ASN A 20 13.98 6.98 7.65
CA ASN A 20 15.24 7.00 8.40
C ASN A 20 15.86 8.41 8.36
N SER A 21 16.79 8.67 9.27
CA SER A 21 17.46 9.98 9.38
C SER A 21 18.31 10.34 8.15
N ASP A 22 18.72 9.35 7.36
CA ASP A 22 19.49 9.52 6.13
C ASP A 22 18.61 9.74 4.88
N GLY A 23 17.29 9.84 5.06
CA GLY A 23 16.32 9.99 3.97
C GLY A 23 15.92 8.68 3.31
N SER A 24 16.50 7.54 3.71
CA SER A 24 16.03 6.23 3.28
C SER A 24 14.73 5.83 3.99
N VAL A 25 14.14 4.70 3.57
CA VAL A 25 12.94 4.13 4.19
C VAL A 25 13.20 2.68 4.54
N THR A 26 12.81 2.28 5.74
CA THR A 26 12.78 0.89 6.13
C THR A 26 11.41 0.30 5.85
N LEU A 27 11.38 -0.84 5.18
CA LEU A 27 10.22 -1.71 5.02
C LEU A 27 10.45 -2.96 5.87
N SER A 28 9.51 -3.28 6.75
CA SER A 28 9.56 -4.43 7.64
C SER A 28 8.28 -5.25 7.53
N GLN A 29 8.40 -6.54 7.21
CA GLN A 29 7.27 -7.46 7.22
C GLN A 29 7.18 -8.16 8.56
N ARG A 30 6.04 -8.03 9.24
CA ARG A 30 5.85 -8.51 10.61
C ARG A 30 4.51 -9.22 10.81
N GLN A 31 4.41 -10.01 11.86
CA GLN A 31 3.17 -10.65 12.31
C GLN A 31 3.12 -10.68 13.84
N ALA A 32 1.93 -10.54 14.41
CA ALA A 32 1.70 -10.63 15.85
C ALA A 32 0.96 -11.92 16.19
N THR A 33 1.35 -12.58 17.27
CA THR A 33 0.65 -13.74 17.85
C THR A 33 -0.28 -13.33 18.99
N GLU A 34 -0.12 -12.11 19.50
CA GLU A 34 -0.89 -11.51 20.57
C GLU A 34 -0.95 -9.98 20.40
N HIS A 35 -1.63 -9.25 21.28
CA HIS A 35 -1.67 -7.78 21.25
C HIS A 35 -0.39 -7.13 21.81
N ALA A 36 0.77 -7.60 21.34
CA ALA A 36 2.11 -7.10 21.66
C ALA A 36 2.85 -6.67 20.38
N MET A 37 4.12 -6.28 20.52
CA MET A 37 4.96 -5.89 19.39
C MET A 37 5.01 -7.03 18.35
N PRO A 38 4.65 -6.78 17.08
CA PRO A 38 4.80 -7.77 16.02
C PRO A 38 6.27 -8.13 15.81
N ASN A 39 6.52 -9.42 15.55
CA ASN A 39 7.85 -9.95 15.23
C ASN A 39 8.09 -9.91 13.72
N VAL A 40 9.35 -9.76 13.31
CA VAL A 40 9.74 -9.89 11.89
C VAL A 40 9.43 -11.29 11.40
N VAL A 41 8.93 -11.38 10.16
CA VAL A 41 8.70 -12.64 9.46
C VAL A 41 9.82 -12.83 8.44
N ASP A 42 10.69 -13.81 8.67
CA ASP A 42 11.88 -14.04 7.83
C ASP A 42 11.51 -14.52 6.41
N ALA A 43 10.45 -15.32 6.29
CA ALA A 43 9.99 -15.88 5.02
C ALA A 43 8.47 -15.66 4.86
N PRO A 44 8.03 -14.42 4.57
CA PRO A 44 6.61 -14.14 4.43
C PRO A 44 6.07 -14.78 3.14
N PRO A 45 4.85 -15.36 3.14
CA PRO A 45 4.27 -15.99 1.95
C PRO A 45 4.15 -15.06 0.74
N ARG A 46 4.05 -13.76 1.01
CA ARG A 46 4.07 -12.68 0.01
C ARG A 46 5.12 -11.68 0.43
N VAL A 47 6.12 -11.46 -0.43
CA VAL A 47 7.21 -10.54 -0.15
C VAL A 47 6.83 -9.16 -0.67
N ALA A 48 6.85 -8.16 0.20
CA ALA A 48 6.62 -6.77 -0.17
C ALA A 48 7.93 -6.12 -0.63
N ALA A 49 7.87 -5.29 -1.66
CA ALA A 49 9.00 -4.55 -2.19
C ALA A 49 8.77 -3.04 -2.07
N LEU A 50 9.78 -2.32 -1.59
CA LEU A 50 9.73 -0.86 -1.47
C LEU A 50 9.78 -0.22 -2.87
N GLU A 51 8.78 0.59 -3.18
CA GLU A 51 8.73 1.40 -4.41
C GLU A 51 9.38 2.76 -4.14
N LYS A 52 10.70 2.84 -4.35
CA LYS A 52 11.51 4.02 -3.98
C LYS A 52 11.06 5.28 -4.72
N ASP A 53 10.79 5.17 -6.02
CA ASP A 53 10.45 6.31 -6.88
C ASP A 53 9.08 6.93 -6.55
N LEU A 54 8.24 6.20 -5.82
CA LEU A 54 6.90 6.63 -5.39
C LEU A 54 6.85 6.97 -3.89
N THR A 55 7.98 6.86 -3.21
CA THR A 55 8.11 7.09 -1.77
C THR A 55 8.73 8.46 -1.51
N THR A 56 8.09 9.25 -0.65
CA THR A 56 8.59 10.53 -0.15
C THR A 56 8.72 10.43 1.37
N ALA A 57 9.96 10.36 1.86
CA ALA A 57 10.26 10.10 3.27
C ALA A 57 10.47 11.38 4.12
N SER A 58 10.38 12.55 3.51
CA SER A 58 10.69 13.84 4.13
C SER A 58 9.77 14.96 3.61
N GLY A 59 9.77 16.09 4.32
CA GLY A 59 8.91 17.24 4.01
C GLY A 59 7.49 17.12 4.58
N ASP A 60 6.60 18.00 4.12
CA ASP A 60 5.24 18.14 4.68
C ASP A 60 4.26 17.04 4.25
N LYS A 61 4.66 16.24 3.25
CA LYS A 61 3.86 15.13 2.70
C LYS A 61 4.70 13.86 2.68
N ILE A 62 4.60 13.08 3.75
CA ILE A 62 5.22 11.76 3.80
C ILE A 62 4.33 10.77 3.05
N GLN A 63 4.91 10.07 2.09
CA GLN A 63 4.27 9.04 1.28
C GLN A 63 5.12 7.78 1.29
N PHE A 64 4.51 6.64 1.61
CA PHE A 64 5.16 5.34 1.55
C PHE A 64 4.49 4.49 0.49
N ALA A 65 5.29 3.99 -0.46
CA ALA A 65 4.81 3.15 -1.54
C ALA A 65 5.52 1.79 -1.52
N PHE A 66 4.76 0.73 -1.70
CA PHE A 66 5.28 -0.62 -1.82
C PHE A 66 4.40 -1.43 -2.77
N SER A 67 4.97 -2.48 -3.35
CA SER A 67 4.24 -3.53 -4.06
C SER A 67 4.24 -4.81 -3.25
N ILE A 68 3.21 -5.63 -3.42
CA ILE A 68 3.12 -6.96 -2.83
C ILE A 68 2.33 -7.86 -3.79
N PRO A 69 2.70 -9.13 -3.98
CA PRO A 69 1.91 -10.04 -4.82
C PRO A 69 0.45 -10.14 -4.36
N SER A 70 -0.47 -10.28 -5.31
CA SER A 70 -1.86 -10.60 -5.00
C SER A 70 -1.97 -12.01 -4.40
N ASP A 71 -2.89 -12.22 -3.46
CA ASP A 71 -3.30 -13.57 -3.01
C ASP A 71 -4.50 -14.11 -3.82
N GLY A 72 -4.91 -13.38 -4.87
CA GLY A 72 -6.07 -13.72 -5.70
C GLY A 72 -7.41 -13.31 -5.08
N ASN A 73 -7.43 -12.74 -3.87
CA ASN A 73 -8.63 -12.18 -3.30
C ASN A 73 -8.93 -10.82 -3.96
N ALA A 74 -10.07 -10.73 -4.66
CA ALA A 74 -10.50 -9.48 -5.26
C ALA A 74 -10.94 -8.42 -4.22
N ASN A 75 -11.22 -8.84 -2.98
CA ASN A 75 -11.66 -7.97 -1.90
C ASN A 75 -10.91 -8.26 -0.59
N PRO A 76 -9.58 -8.05 -0.52
CA PRO A 76 -8.83 -8.40 0.68
C PRO A 76 -9.24 -7.50 1.85
N PRO A 77 -9.49 -8.08 3.04
CA PRO A 77 -9.61 -7.29 4.26
C PRO A 77 -8.24 -6.68 4.59
N ILE A 78 -8.25 -5.41 4.92
CA ILE A 78 -7.07 -4.63 5.26
C ILE A 78 -7.24 -4.07 6.67
N ILE A 79 -6.18 -4.14 7.45
CA ILE A 79 -6.01 -3.31 8.65
C ILE A 79 -4.97 -2.25 8.38
N TRP A 80 -5.12 -1.10 9.03
CA TRP A 80 -4.10 -0.06 9.01
C TRP A 80 -3.82 0.43 10.42
N ALA A 81 -2.62 0.95 10.62
CA ALA A 81 -2.19 1.53 11.88
C ALA A 81 -1.22 2.69 11.62
N PHE A 82 -1.38 3.76 12.40
CA PHE A 82 -0.54 4.95 12.32
C PHE A 82 0.06 5.30 13.68
N GLY A 83 1.29 5.81 13.69
CA GLY A 83 1.97 6.31 14.87
C GLY A 83 2.91 7.45 14.49
N ASP A 84 3.16 8.34 15.46
CA ASP A 84 4.00 9.53 15.31
C ASP A 84 5.45 9.32 15.81
N LYS A 85 5.74 8.17 16.44
CA LYS A 85 7.07 7.85 16.96
C LYS A 85 7.88 7.07 15.94
N ASN A 86 8.93 7.71 15.44
CA ASN A 86 9.96 7.06 14.65
C ASN A 86 10.81 6.13 15.55
N PRO A 87 11.15 4.91 15.11
CA PRO A 87 12.03 4.00 15.87
C PRO A 87 13.48 4.49 16.02
N ASN A 88 13.88 5.53 15.29
CA ASN A 88 15.25 6.06 15.21
C ASN A 88 16.29 4.98 14.85
N SER A 89 15.89 4.02 14.03
CA SER A 89 16.74 2.93 13.55
C SER A 89 16.27 2.48 12.18
N SER A 90 17.22 2.19 11.29
CA SER A 90 16.94 1.60 9.98
C SER A 90 16.77 0.08 10.02
N ALA A 91 16.99 -0.55 11.19
CA ALA A 91 16.90 -2.00 11.33
C ALA A 91 15.47 -2.51 11.16
N VAL A 92 15.26 -3.55 10.35
CA VAL A 92 13.93 -4.10 10.06
C VAL A 92 13.21 -4.63 11.31
N ASP A 93 13.94 -4.98 12.36
CA ASP A 93 13.47 -5.49 13.65
C ASP A 93 13.40 -4.41 14.75
N ALA A 94 13.60 -3.13 14.42
CA ALA A 94 13.58 -2.03 15.37
C ALA A 94 12.34 -2.07 16.30
N THR A 95 12.53 -1.68 17.56
CA THR A 95 11.44 -1.58 18.53
C THR A 95 10.44 -0.51 18.10
N LEU A 96 9.16 -0.88 18.01
CA LEU A 96 8.09 0.01 17.57
C LEU A 96 7.23 0.42 18.76
N ALA A 97 6.90 1.71 18.84
CA ALA A 97 5.85 2.18 19.75
C ALA A 97 4.48 1.67 19.31
N ARG A 98 3.54 1.58 20.25
CA ARG A 98 2.14 1.30 19.92
C ARG A 98 1.60 2.41 19.01
N HIS A 99 0.84 2.02 18.00
CA HIS A 99 0.14 2.94 17.11
C HIS A 99 -0.80 3.88 17.91
N LEU A 100 -0.94 5.12 17.44
CA LEU A 100 -1.90 6.09 17.98
C LEU A 100 -3.32 5.83 17.48
N ASP A 101 -3.44 5.41 16.23
CA ASP A 101 -4.72 5.13 15.58
C ASP A 101 -4.63 3.88 14.71
N LYS A 102 -5.79 3.25 14.48
CA LYS A 102 -5.93 2.01 13.72
C LYS A 102 -7.34 1.86 13.17
N GLY A 103 -7.46 1.09 12.11
CA GLY A 103 -8.76 0.77 11.54
C GLY A 103 -8.75 -0.50 10.72
N LYS A 104 -9.92 -0.81 10.19
CA LYS A 104 -10.17 -1.90 9.25
C LYS A 104 -10.85 -1.33 8.03
N THR A 105 -10.52 -1.85 6.87
CA THR A 105 -11.14 -1.52 5.59
C THR A 105 -11.03 -2.72 4.66
N SER A 106 -11.52 -2.59 3.43
CA SER A 106 -11.28 -3.55 2.35
C SER A 106 -10.86 -2.79 1.11
N LEU A 107 -9.93 -3.36 0.35
CA LEU A 107 -9.68 -2.92 -1.02
C LEU A 107 -10.61 -3.72 -1.94
N SER A 108 -11.13 -3.11 -2.99
CA SER A 108 -11.86 -3.81 -4.05
C SER A 108 -11.03 -3.68 -5.31
N PHE A 109 -10.42 -4.76 -5.74
CA PHE A 109 -9.73 -4.82 -7.04
C PHE A 109 -10.79 -5.12 -8.10
N ALA A 110 -11.00 -4.16 -9.01
CA ALA A 110 -11.78 -4.45 -10.21
C ALA A 110 -11.03 -5.53 -11.00
N ALA A 111 -11.73 -6.60 -11.39
CA ALA A 111 -11.14 -7.59 -12.27
C ALA A 111 -10.61 -6.86 -13.51
N THR A 112 -9.31 -6.91 -13.76
CA THR A 112 -8.79 -6.61 -15.08
C THR A 112 -9.34 -7.68 -16.01
N THR A 113 -10.50 -7.42 -16.63
CA THR A 113 -10.95 -8.21 -17.78
C THR A 113 -9.84 -8.10 -18.80
N GLY A 114 -8.99 -9.11 -18.88
CA GLY A 114 -8.07 -9.30 -19.98
C GLY A 114 -8.92 -9.26 -21.24
N GLY A 115 -8.71 -8.24 -22.07
CA GLY A 115 -9.28 -8.18 -23.40
C GLY A 115 -8.72 -9.35 -24.20
N ASN A 116 -9.36 -10.50 -24.10
CA ASN A 116 -9.09 -11.61 -24.98
C ASN A 116 -9.52 -11.14 -26.37
N SER A 117 -8.54 -10.88 -27.24
CA SER A 117 -8.76 -10.51 -28.62
C SER A 117 -9.54 -11.63 -29.31
N THR A 118 -10.87 -11.52 -29.35
CA THR A 118 -11.68 -12.24 -30.31
C THR A 118 -11.77 -11.39 -31.55
N ASN A 119 -10.95 -11.75 -32.53
CA ASN A 119 -11.02 -11.27 -33.89
C ASN A 119 -12.44 -11.56 -34.43
N GLY A 120 -13.31 -10.56 -34.42
CA GLY A 120 -14.71 -10.65 -34.81
C GLY A 120 -15.09 -9.45 -35.65
N ASN A 121 -14.85 -9.56 -36.95
CA ASN A 121 -15.24 -8.58 -37.96
C ASN A 121 -16.76 -8.48 -38.05
N SER A 122 -17.33 -7.30 -37.76
CA SER A 122 -18.61 -6.85 -38.33
C SER A 122 -18.77 -5.34 -38.22
N ASN A 123 -18.98 -4.73 -39.38
CA ASN A 123 -19.23 -3.31 -39.60
C ASN A 123 -20.59 -2.86 -39.05
N ASN A 124 -20.63 -1.56 -38.72
CA ASN A 124 -21.72 -0.59 -38.89
C ASN A 124 -22.33 -0.03 -37.59
N GLY A 125 -22.19 1.29 -37.41
CA GLY A 125 -22.95 2.05 -36.41
C GLY A 125 -22.21 3.26 -35.86
N THR A 126 -22.30 4.38 -36.57
CA THR A 126 -21.93 5.75 -36.16
C THR A 126 -22.52 6.10 -34.79
N THR A 127 -21.73 6.64 -33.85
CA THR A 127 -22.14 7.75 -32.97
C THR A 127 -20.93 8.43 -32.35
N THR A 128 -20.96 9.76 -32.46
CA THR A 128 -20.01 10.78 -32.01
C THR A 128 -19.80 10.79 -30.49
N GLY A 129 -18.56 10.98 -30.07
CA GLY A 129 -18.22 11.30 -28.67
C GLY A 129 -16.77 11.74 -28.55
N ASN A 130 -16.53 13.06 -28.64
CA ASN A 130 -15.24 13.69 -28.35
C ASN A 130 -14.79 13.39 -26.91
N GLY A 131 -13.55 12.96 -26.76
CA GLY A 131 -12.89 12.86 -25.46
C GLY A 131 -11.44 12.43 -25.62
N ALA A 132 -10.55 13.39 -25.88
CA ALA A 132 -9.12 13.15 -25.81
C ALA A 132 -8.76 12.66 -24.39
N GLN A 133 -8.29 11.42 -24.28
CA GLN A 133 -7.68 10.88 -23.07
C GLN A 133 -6.23 10.52 -23.42
N ASN A 134 -5.32 11.38 -22.95
CA ASN A 134 -3.88 11.15 -22.99
C ASN A 134 -3.58 9.78 -22.39
N SER A 135 -3.24 8.84 -23.27
CA SER A 135 -2.82 7.49 -22.89
C SER A 135 -1.32 7.51 -22.64
N ALA A 136 -0.91 7.60 -21.38
CA ALA A 136 0.46 7.27 -20.98
C ALA A 136 0.57 7.06 -19.46
N LEU A 137 0.29 5.84 -18.99
CA LEU A 137 1.05 5.17 -17.94
C LEU A 137 0.88 3.66 -18.18
N GLY A 138 1.78 3.10 -18.98
CA GLY A 138 1.84 1.66 -19.22
C GLY A 138 2.28 0.92 -17.96
N LEU A 139 1.34 0.23 -17.33
CA LEU A 139 1.58 -0.71 -16.24
C LEU A 139 1.81 -2.09 -16.86
N PHE A 140 2.98 -2.70 -16.67
CA PHE A 140 3.26 -4.03 -17.20
C PHE A 140 2.44 -5.09 -16.42
N PRO A 141 1.98 -6.17 -17.07
CA PRO A 141 1.22 -7.21 -16.41
C PRO A 141 2.10 -7.93 -15.36
N GLY A 142 1.70 -7.88 -14.09
CA GLY A 142 2.31 -8.67 -13.01
C GLY A 142 2.53 -7.97 -11.67
N HIS A 143 2.28 -6.66 -11.56
CA HIS A 143 2.40 -5.93 -10.30
C HIS A 143 1.19 -5.03 -10.05
N GLU A 144 0.48 -5.26 -8.94
CA GLU A 144 -0.51 -4.34 -8.43
C GLU A 144 0.21 -3.28 -7.59
N LEU A 145 0.24 -2.04 -8.10
CA LEU A 145 0.82 -0.91 -7.39
C LEU A 145 -0.20 -0.39 -6.37
N VAL A 146 0.08 -0.56 -5.08
CA VAL A 146 -0.71 0.05 -4.01
C VAL A 146 -0.09 1.38 -3.63
N VAL A 147 -0.64 2.48 -4.13
CA VAL A 147 -0.25 3.83 -3.69
C VAL A 147 -1.12 4.23 -2.50
N VAL A 148 -0.57 4.19 -1.29
CA VAL A 148 -1.24 4.74 -0.11
C VAL A 148 -0.79 6.19 0.07
N SER A 149 -1.69 7.12 -0.24
CA SER A 149 -1.51 8.54 0.07
C SER A 149 -2.22 8.87 1.39
N ALA A 150 -1.49 9.40 2.37
CA ALA A 150 -2.09 9.92 3.59
C ALA A 150 -2.62 11.35 3.34
N LEU A 151 -3.94 11.50 3.30
CA LEU A 151 -4.62 12.80 3.33
C LEU A 151 -4.56 13.36 4.76
N ILE A 152 -3.89 14.51 4.94
CA ILE A 152 -3.94 15.30 6.17
C ILE A 152 -5.13 16.26 6.09
N PHE A 153 -6.09 16.15 7.02
CA PHE A 153 -7.04 17.23 7.30
C PHE A 153 -6.33 18.29 8.14
N GLY A 154 -6.12 19.47 7.57
CA GLY A 154 -5.62 20.63 8.31
C GLY A 154 -6.73 21.30 9.10
N LEU A 155 -6.58 21.37 10.42
CA LEU A 155 -7.23 22.40 11.23
C LEU A 155 -6.26 23.59 11.32
N VAL A 156 -6.57 24.67 10.61
CA VAL A 156 -5.92 25.96 10.82
C VAL A 156 -6.58 26.59 12.05
N VAL A 157 -5.84 26.70 13.15
CA VAL A 157 -6.17 27.65 14.22
C VAL A 157 -5.32 28.88 13.98
N THR A 158 -5.92 29.92 13.42
CA THR A 158 -5.36 31.27 13.50
C THR A 158 -5.58 31.82 14.90
N VAL A 159 -4.53 32.50 15.38
CA VAL A 159 -4.27 33.01 16.74
C VAL A 159 -5.43 33.76 17.37
#